data_AF-A0A212EM89-F1
#
_entry.id   AF-A0A212EM89-F1
#
_cell.length_a   1.000
_cell.length_b   1.000
_cell.length_c   1.000
_cell.angle_alpha   90.00
_cell.angle_beta   90.00
_cell.angle_gamma   90.00
#
_symmetry.space_group_name_H-M   'P 1'
#
loop_
_entity.id
_entity.type
_entity.pdbx_description
1 polymer ?
#
loop_
_entity_poly.entity_id
_entity_poly.type
_entity_poly.pdbx_seq_one_letter_code
_entity_poly.pdbx_strand_id
1 'polypeptide(L)'
;SSVENLKENVQLSPCSRLPCRLKRGSKQFITITFTPESDLPDLKNQVTALLLGIPFPFVGVDGVSVCDKLENEKGEKVSCPLKAGTKYVYKDSFPVHNFYPTVDAKVHWALSNEDKNVICFEVPIKIK
;
A
#
# COMPACT_ATOMS: atom_id res chain seq x y z
N SER A 1 -5.37 9.69 13.40
CA SER A 1 -6.22 8.59 12.90
C SER A 1 -5.35 7.36 12.73
N SER A 2 -5.21 6.54 13.78
CA SER A 2 -4.07 5.65 13.99
C SER A 2 -4.58 4.21 14.12
N VAL A 3 -4.01 3.29 13.33
CA VAL A 3 -4.06 1.82 13.47
C VAL A 3 -5.42 1.11 13.28
N GLU A 4 -6.56 1.71 13.64
CA GLU A 4 -7.87 1.03 13.58
C GLU A 4 -8.38 0.77 12.15
N ASN A 5 -8.15 1.70 11.22
CA ASN A 5 -8.53 1.55 9.80
C ASN A 5 -7.74 0.47 9.03
N LEU A 6 -6.61 0.01 9.58
CA LEU A 6 -5.75 -1.01 8.96
C LEU A 6 -6.39 -2.40 9.02
N LYS A 7 -7.23 -2.68 10.03
CA LYS A 7 -7.70 -4.06 10.30
C LYS A 7 -8.84 -4.54 9.39
N GLU A 8 -9.63 -3.64 8.83
CA GLU A 8 -10.78 -4.04 8.00
C GLU A 8 -10.49 -3.95 6.50
N ASN A 9 -9.73 -2.92 6.09
CA ASN A 9 -9.58 -2.56 4.67
C ASN A 9 -8.20 -2.86 4.10
N VAL A 10 -7.19 -3.19 4.91
CA VAL A 10 -5.81 -3.41 4.46
C VAL A 10 -5.35 -4.80 4.89
N GLN A 11 -4.90 -5.60 3.92
CA GLN A 11 -4.36 -6.92 4.17
C GLN A 11 -2.94 -6.99 3.60
N LEU A 12 -2.00 -7.44 4.43
CA LEU A 12 -0.62 -7.68 4.04
C LEU A 12 -0.30 -9.17 4.20
N SER A 13 0.31 -9.75 3.18
CA SER A 13 0.69 -11.16 3.19
C SER A 13 2.13 -11.35 2.71
N PRO A 14 2.95 -12.18 3.40
CA PRO A 14 2.67 -12.82 4.68
C PRO A 14 2.82 -11.84 5.87
N CYS A 15 1.73 -11.45 6.53
CA CYS A 15 1.76 -10.73 7.81
C CYS A 15 0.58 -11.12 8.70
N SER A 16 0.80 -12.06 9.64
CA SER A 16 -0.24 -12.51 10.58
C SER A 16 -0.32 -11.68 11.86
N ARG A 17 0.71 -10.88 12.15
CA ARG A 17 0.76 -9.96 13.31
C ARG A 17 1.74 -8.82 13.05
N LEU A 18 1.49 -7.70 13.71
CA LEU A 18 2.41 -6.58 13.74
C LEU A 18 3.52 -6.80 14.78
N PRO A 19 4.75 -6.29 14.55
CA PRO A 19 5.21 -5.71 13.29
C PRO A 19 5.33 -6.77 12.17
N CYS A 20 5.00 -6.38 10.93
CA CYS A 20 5.11 -7.26 9.78
C CYS A 20 6.58 -7.62 9.54
N ARG A 21 6.88 -8.92 9.42
CA ARG A 21 8.24 -9.41 9.21
C ARG A 21 8.53 -9.52 7.73
N LEU A 22 9.35 -8.60 7.24
CA LEU A 22 9.76 -8.54 5.84
C LEU A 22 11.08 -9.28 5.68
N LYS A 23 11.05 -10.45 5.04
CA LYS A 23 12.26 -11.21 4.73
C LYS A 23 12.92 -10.62 3.48
N ARG A 24 14.22 -10.33 3.52
CA ARG A 24 14.99 -9.93 2.35
C ARG A 24 14.98 -11.00 1.25
N GLY A 25 14.89 -10.57 0.00
CA GLY A 25 14.77 -11.44 -1.16
C GLY A 25 13.41 -12.13 -1.28
N SER A 26 12.40 -11.67 -0.51
CA SER A 26 11.04 -12.20 -0.60
C SER A 26 10.10 -11.24 -1.34
N LYS A 27 8.90 -11.72 -1.63
CA LYS A 27 7.79 -10.93 -2.17
C LYS A 27 6.72 -10.76 -1.09
N GLN A 28 6.19 -9.55 -0.99
CA GLN A 28 5.03 -9.23 -0.16
C GLN A 28 3.83 -8.95 -1.06
N PHE A 29 2.64 -9.10 -0.52
CA PHE A 29 1.38 -8.87 -1.19
C PHE A 29 0.55 -7.91 -0.35
N ILE A 30 -0.15 -7.01 -1.03
CA ILE A 30 -1.04 -6.04 -0.42
C ILE A 30 -2.41 -6.11 -1.10
N THR A 31 -3.46 -6.06 -0.28
CA THR A 31 -4.84 -5.86 -0.71
C THR A 31 -5.40 -4.68 0.05
N ILE A 32 -5.93 -3.67 -0.66
CA ILE A 32 -6.61 -2.53 -0.06
C ILE A 32 -8.02 -2.45 -0.62
N THR A 33 -9.02 -2.48 0.25
CA THR A 33 -10.41 -2.20 -0.09
C THR A 33 -10.74 -0.75 0.27
N PHE A 34 -11.31 0.01 -0.66
CA PHE A 34 -11.60 1.43 -0.44
C PHE A 34 -12.83 1.87 -1.25
N THR A 35 -13.43 2.99 -0.84
CA THR A 35 -14.55 3.65 -1.55
C THR A 35 -14.19 5.14 -1.65
N PRO A 36 -13.91 5.68 -2.84
CA PRO A 36 -13.50 7.07 -2.98
C PRO A 36 -14.71 7.99 -2.78
N GLU A 37 -14.47 9.15 -2.16
CA GLU A 37 -15.51 10.16 -1.91
C GLU A 37 -15.78 11.06 -3.14
N SER A 38 -14.85 11.08 -4.09
CA SER A 38 -14.94 11.83 -5.35
C SER A 38 -14.51 10.95 -6.52
N ASP A 39 -14.86 11.34 -7.74
CA ASP A 39 -14.33 10.70 -8.94
C ASP A 39 -12.80 10.87 -8.99
N LEU A 40 -12.09 9.80 -9.36
CA LEU A 40 -10.63 9.76 -9.40
C LEU A 40 -10.14 9.44 -10.82
N PRO A 41 -9.63 10.42 -11.60
CA PRO A 41 -9.05 10.16 -12.92
C PRO A 41 -7.79 9.29 -12.87
N ASP A 42 -7.05 9.32 -11.78
CA ASP A 42 -5.87 8.49 -11.52
C ASP A 42 -5.80 8.19 -10.02
N LEU A 43 -5.01 7.19 -9.66
CA LEU A 43 -4.72 6.83 -8.27
C LEU A 43 -3.32 6.26 -8.22
N LYS A 44 -2.47 6.79 -7.34
CA LYS A 44 -1.07 6.40 -7.20
C LYS A 44 -0.74 5.94 -5.79
N ASN A 45 0.25 5.08 -5.69
CA ASN A 45 0.89 4.82 -4.42
C ASN A 45 1.79 6.01 -4.01
N GLN A 46 1.75 6.34 -2.74
CA GLN A 46 2.77 7.15 -2.06
C GLN A 46 3.28 6.36 -0.87
N VAL A 47 4.54 5.94 -0.91
CA VAL A 47 5.13 5.05 0.08
C VAL A 47 6.44 5.61 0.57
N THR A 48 6.51 5.90 1.86
CA THR A 48 7.73 6.41 2.50
C THR A 48 8.09 5.58 3.73
N ALA A 49 9.38 5.35 3.91
CA ALA A 49 9.92 4.80 5.15
C ALA A 49 11.28 5.41 5.45
N LEU A 50 11.51 5.68 6.73
CA LEU A 50 12.81 6.06 7.26
C LEU A 50 13.43 4.82 7.90
N LEU A 51 14.49 4.30 7.29
CA LEU A 51 15.28 3.20 7.84
C LEU A 51 16.52 3.81 8.49
N LEU A 52 16.62 3.71 9.82
CA LEU A 52 17.72 4.34 10.60
C LEU A 52 17.83 5.87 10.34
N GLY A 53 16.70 6.54 10.14
CA GLY A 53 16.67 7.98 9.83
C GLY A 53 16.96 8.34 8.37
N ILE A 54 17.24 7.35 7.50
CA ILE A 54 17.51 7.55 6.08
C ILE A 54 16.25 7.19 5.26
N PRO A 55 15.76 8.07 4.37
CA PRO A 55 14.66 7.72 3.48
C PRO A 55 15.10 6.62 2.50
N PHE A 56 14.36 5.53 2.47
CA PHE A 56 14.62 4.41 1.55
C PHE A 56 13.55 4.33 0.46
N PRO A 57 13.94 4.14 -0.82
CA PRO A 57 13.01 4.11 -1.92
C PRO A 57 12.28 2.76 -2.00
N PHE A 58 10.94 2.79 -2.09
CA PHE A 58 10.14 1.63 -2.49
C PHE A 58 10.09 1.53 -4.02
N VAL A 59 11.17 1.02 -4.60
CA VAL A 59 11.37 0.96 -6.05
C VAL A 59 10.23 0.20 -6.74
N GLY A 60 9.62 0.83 -7.75
CA GLY A 60 8.52 0.25 -8.53
C GLY A 60 7.17 0.23 -7.80
N VAL A 61 7.07 0.86 -6.63
CA VAL A 61 5.83 1.00 -5.87
C VAL A 61 5.51 2.47 -5.64
N ASP A 62 6.44 3.23 -5.08
CA ASP A 62 6.22 4.65 -4.79
C ASP A 62 6.07 5.47 -6.09
N GLY A 63 5.07 6.36 -6.11
CA GLY A 63 4.73 7.19 -7.26
C GLY A 63 4.09 6.46 -8.45
N VAL A 64 3.85 5.15 -8.34
CA VAL A 64 3.30 4.33 -9.43
C VAL A 64 1.77 4.33 -9.40
N SER A 65 1.14 4.48 -10.57
CA SER A 65 -0.32 4.35 -10.71
C SER A 65 -0.77 2.93 -10.37
N VAL A 66 -1.89 2.83 -9.67
CA VAL A 66 -2.51 1.55 -9.31
C VAL A 66 -3.65 1.17 -10.24
N CYS A 67 -3.99 2.01 -11.22
CA CYS A 67 -5.18 1.84 -12.05
C CYS A 67 -5.21 0.51 -12.83
N ASP A 68 -4.06 -0.09 -13.15
CA ASP A 68 -3.95 -1.39 -13.81
C ASP A 68 -4.07 -2.59 -12.84
N LYS A 69 -4.19 -2.31 -11.54
CA LYS A 69 -4.16 -3.27 -10.42
C LYS A 69 -5.43 -3.22 -9.58
N LEU A 70 -6.53 -2.76 -10.16
CA LEU A 70 -7.82 -2.62 -9.51
C LEU A 70 -8.80 -3.70 -9.92
N GLU A 71 -9.62 -4.12 -8.97
CA GLU A 71 -10.77 -4.99 -9.16
C GLU A 71 -12.02 -4.34 -8.55
N ASN A 72 -13.20 -4.67 -9.07
CA ASN A 72 -14.47 -4.37 -8.41
C ASN A 72 -14.80 -5.44 -7.33
N GLU A 73 -15.94 -5.30 -6.65
CA GLU A 73 -16.36 -6.25 -5.60
C GLU A 73 -16.56 -7.69 -6.10
N LYS A 74 -16.72 -7.89 -7.41
CA LYS A 74 -16.86 -9.22 -8.04
C LYS A 74 -15.52 -9.83 -8.45
N GLY A 75 -14.40 -9.11 -8.25
CA GLY A 75 -13.07 -9.53 -8.68
C GLY A 75 -12.81 -9.31 -10.18
N GLU A 76 -13.64 -8.52 -10.86
CA GLU A 76 -13.42 -8.18 -12.27
C GLU A 76 -12.42 -7.02 -12.34
N LYS A 77 -11.45 -7.11 -13.25
CA LYS A 77 -10.47 -6.04 -13.47
C LYS A 77 -11.17 -4.77 -13.91
N VAL A 78 -10.82 -3.67 -13.27
CA VAL A 78 -11.27 -2.32 -13.62
C VAL A 78 -10.07 -1.39 -13.70
N SER A 79 -10.27 -0.21 -14.27
CA SER A 79 -9.25 0.82 -14.34
C SER A 79 -9.87 2.19 -14.10
N CYS A 80 -9.01 3.19 -13.90
CA CYS A 80 -9.42 4.58 -13.79
C CYS A 80 -10.06 5.07 -15.11
N PRO A 81 -10.99 6.04 -15.05
CA PRO A 81 -11.41 6.80 -13.87
C PRO A 81 -12.31 6.00 -12.91
N LEU A 82 -12.07 6.15 -11.61
CA LEU A 82 -12.89 5.56 -10.55
C LEU A 82 -14.04 6.49 -10.17
N LYS A 83 -15.17 5.91 -9.76
CA LYS A 83 -16.39 6.65 -9.41
C LYS A 83 -16.57 6.80 -7.92
N ALA A 84 -16.98 7.99 -7.51
CA ALA A 84 -17.36 8.28 -6.12
C ALA A 84 -18.39 7.27 -5.60
N GLY A 85 -18.27 6.85 -4.35
CA GLY A 85 -19.21 5.94 -3.69
C GLY A 85 -19.14 4.48 -4.17
N THR A 86 -18.26 4.15 -5.12
CA THR A 86 -18.10 2.77 -5.63
C THR A 86 -16.96 2.06 -4.90
N LYS A 87 -17.20 0.83 -4.42
CA LYS A 87 -16.16 0.07 -3.74
C LYS A 87 -15.21 -0.60 -4.72
N TYR A 88 -13.91 -0.43 -4.47
CA TYR A 88 -12.83 -1.01 -5.27
C TYR A 88 -11.85 -1.79 -4.38
N VAL A 89 -11.10 -2.69 -5.03
CA VAL A 89 -10.05 -3.48 -4.40
C VAL A 89 -8.76 -3.28 -5.19
N TYR A 90 -7.74 -2.71 -4.56
CA TYR A 90 -6.37 -2.68 -5.06
C TYR A 90 -5.63 -3.94 -4.62
N LYS A 91 -4.97 -4.62 -5.55
CA LYS A 91 -4.12 -5.79 -5.26
C LYS A 91 -2.77 -5.66 -5.95
N ASP A 92 -1.70 -5.84 -5.20
CA ASP A 92 -0.36 -5.83 -5.78
C ASP A 92 0.62 -6.68 -4.98
N SER A 93 1.81 -6.82 -5.54
CA SER A 93 2.93 -7.48 -4.89
C SER A 93 4.22 -6.72 -5.14
N PHE A 94 5.04 -6.61 -4.11
CA PHE A 94 6.29 -5.85 -4.17
C PHE A 94 7.47 -6.66 -3.59
N PRO A 95 8.68 -6.49 -4.17
CA PRO A 95 9.87 -7.16 -3.67
C PRO A 95 10.41 -6.49 -2.40
N VAL A 96 10.95 -7.29 -1.49
CA VAL A 96 11.78 -6.81 -0.37
C VAL A 96 13.24 -7.04 -0.78
N HIS A 97 13.91 -5.99 -1.23
CA HIS A 97 15.25 -6.13 -1.79
C HIS A 97 16.31 -6.51 -0.74
N ASN A 98 17.33 -7.26 -1.17
CA ASN A 98 18.42 -7.72 -0.31
C ASN A 98 19.30 -6.59 0.25
N PHE A 99 19.34 -5.43 -0.41
CA PHE A 99 20.13 -4.29 0.03
C PHE A 99 19.49 -3.51 1.19
N TYR A 100 18.23 -3.81 1.55
CA TYR A 100 17.62 -3.19 2.72
C TYR A 100 18.34 -3.62 4.01
N PRO A 101 18.55 -2.70 4.97
CA PRO A 101 19.18 -3.04 6.25
C PRO A 101 18.25 -3.90 7.11
N THR A 102 18.83 -4.64 8.04
CA THR A 102 18.08 -5.28 9.12
C THR A 102 17.70 -4.22 10.15
N VAL A 103 16.42 -3.87 10.24
CA VAL A 103 15.94 -2.76 11.06
C VAL A 103 14.45 -2.91 11.41
N ASP A 104 14.04 -2.29 12.51
CA ASP A 104 12.64 -2.03 12.83
C ASP A 104 12.26 -0.63 12.35
N ALA A 105 11.18 -0.51 11.59
CA ALA A 105 10.77 0.76 10.99
C ALA A 105 9.25 0.88 10.94
N LYS A 106 8.77 2.05 10.51
CA LYS A 106 7.38 2.26 10.11
C LYS A 106 7.36 2.64 8.64
N VAL A 107 6.46 2.01 7.89
CA VAL A 107 6.14 2.38 6.52
C VAL A 107 4.87 3.21 6.56
N HIS A 108 4.92 4.40 5.98
CA HIS A 108 3.76 5.20 5.67
C HIS A 108 3.33 4.87 4.24
N TRP A 109 2.07 4.45 4.08
CA TRP A 109 1.50 4.13 2.77
C TRP A 109 0.23 4.96 2.57
N ALA A 110 0.13 5.57 1.40
CA ALA A 110 -1.09 6.22 0.95
C ALA A 110 -1.43 5.80 -0.48
N LEU A 111 -2.73 5.76 -0.77
CA LEU A 111 -3.26 5.84 -2.13
C LEU A 111 -3.71 7.29 -2.31
N SER A 112 -3.10 8.00 -3.25
CA SER A 112 -3.35 9.42 -3.48
C SER A 112 -3.72 9.73 -4.91
N ASN A 113 -4.55 10.74 -5.08
CA ASN A 113 -4.78 11.39 -6.35
C ASN A 113 -4.43 12.87 -6.17
N GLU A 114 -3.48 13.36 -6.98
CA GLU A 114 -2.83 14.65 -6.77
C GLU A 114 -2.28 14.76 -5.33
N ASP A 115 -2.75 15.74 -4.56
CA ASP A 115 -2.34 15.99 -3.17
C ASP A 115 -3.33 15.44 -2.13
N LYS A 116 -4.35 14.68 -2.56
CA LYS A 116 -5.39 14.15 -1.67
C LYS A 116 -5.22 12.66 -1.44
N ASN A 117 -5.10 12.28 -0.16
CA ASN A 117 -5.08 10.89 0.25
C ASN A 117 -6.49 10.30 0.27
N VAL A 118 -6.69 9.22 -0.48
CA VAL A 118 -7.91 8.40 -0.47
C VAL A 118 -7.85 7.39 0.69
N ILE A 119 -6.68 6.78 0.87
CA ILE A 119 -6.34 5.91 1.99
C ILE A 119 -4.96 6.31 2.48
N CYS A 120 -4.73 6.30 3.80
CA CYS A 120 -3.44 6.62 4.41
C CYS A 120 -3.29 5.85 5.72
N PHE A 121 -2.20 5.08 5.88
CA PHE A 121 -1.94 4.29 7.07
C PHE A 121 -0.45 4.06 7.32
N GLU A 122 -0.12 3.67 8.56
CA GLU A 122 1.24 3.30 8.95
C GLU A 122 1.32 1.83 9.36
N VAL A 123 2.33 1.12 8.85
CA VAL A 123 2.59 -0.27 9.20
C VAL A 123 3.94 -0.38 9.92
N PRO A 124 3.98 -0.85 11.18
CA PRO A 124 5.24 -1.20 11.81
C PRO A 124 5.79 -2.47 11.15
N ILE A 125 7.05 -2.42 10.74
CA ILE A 125 7.74 -3.50 10.02
C ILE A 125 9.05 -3.86 10.72
N LYS A 126 9.49 -5.11 10.48
CA LYS A 126 10.80 -5.62 10.87
C LYS A 126 11.44 -6.29 9.66
N ILE A 127 12.48 -5.68 9.12
CA ILE A 127 13.24 -6.22 7.97
C ILE A 127 14.30 -7.17 8.49
N LYS A 128 14.37 -8.39 7.96
CA LYS A 128 15.37 -9.41 8.31
C LYS A 128 16.01 -10.05 7.09
#